data_AF-A0A2D9T0P4-F1
#
_entry.id   AF-A0A2D9T0P4-F1
#
_cell.length_a   1.000
_cell.length_b   1.000
_cell.length_c   1.000
_cell.angle_alpha   90.00
_cell.angle_beta   90.00
_cell.angle_gamma   90.00
#
_symmetry.space_group_name_H-M   'P 1'
#
loop_
_entity.id
_entity.type
_entity.pdbx_description
1 polymer ?
#
loop_
_entity_poly.entity_id
_entity_poly.type
_entity_poly.pdbx_seq_one_letter_code
_entity_poly.pdbx_strand_id
1 'polypeptide(L)'
;MNSPSQIKRFINRVALVAGLGAGAAFVLPAAQVSAQDGATATRQADGQGRAGRQHRRGRRGHHGRGMMHGFRELNLTDNQKAQVEAIMEAAREQRRELRQNEGAREQMHALHEETQRLLMDVLTPAQKTQLEQLREQHQTQHLDRRVNRMKEKLSLSDAQVTRIRSIFEAAQTQRQALRNGSDASDRREAMQALRERTKAAVSAVLTAEQRTALEAMHAERGERGERGRHGRRGPRGERGQGQARQAR
;
A
#
# COMPACT_ATOMS: atom_id res chain seq x y z
N MET A 1 11.67 21.99 3.74
CA MET A 1 10.62 21.30 2.94
C MET A 1 11.28 20.75 1.69
N ASN A 2 11.36 19.43 1.53
CA ASN A 2 11.98 18.84 0.35
C ASN A 2 10.98 18.90 -0.81
N SER A 3 11.35 19.59 -1.88
CA SER A 3 10.49 19.67 -3.07
C SER A 3 10.48 18.33 -3.81
N PRO A 4 9.48 18.05 -4.68
CA PRO A 4 9.44 16.85 -5.51
C PRO A 4 10.70 16.63 -6.35
N SER A 5 11.44 17.69 -6.69
CA SER A 5 12.71 17.57 -7.43
C SER A 5 13.88 17.14 -6.54
N GLN A 6 13.82 17.39 -5.24
CA GLN A 6 14.82 16.90 -4.28
C GLN A 6 14.63 15.41 -3.97
N ILE A 7 13.38 14.93 -3.95
CA ILE A 7 13.03 13.52 -3.79
C ILE A 7 13.62 12.69 -4.93
N LYS A 8 13.40 13.11 -6.18
CA LYS A 8 13.97 12.49 -7.39
C LYS A 8 15.49 12.41 -7.36
N ARG A 9 16.16 13.48 -6.94
CA ARG A 9 17.63 13.53 -6.87
C ARG A 9 18.19 12.61 -5.78
N PHE A 10 17.53 12.53 -4.62
CA PHE A 10 17.95 11.66 -3.53
C PHE A 10 17.82 10.18 -3.91
N ILE A 11 16.68 9.76 -4.46
CA ILE A 11 16.46 8.36 -4.79
C ILE A 11 17.31 7.93 -6.00
N ASN A 12 17.46 8.78 -7.01
CA ASN A 12 18.38 8.49 -8.12
C ASN A 12 19.84 8.37 -7.66
N ARG A 13 20.28 9.17 -6.67
CA ARG A 13 21.65 9.07 -6.12
C ARG A 13 21.86 7.75 -5.36
N VAL A 14 20.89 7.32 -4.55
CA VAL A 14 20.98 6.04 -3.84
C VAL A 14 20.95 4.85 -4.81
N ALA A 15 20.11 4.90 -5.86
CA ALA A 15 20.07 3.87 -6.89
C ALA A 15 21.35 3.83 -7.77
N LEU A 16 21.99 4.98 -8.03
CA LEU A 16 23.20 5.08 -8.84
C LEU A 16 24.46 4.65 -8.07
N VAL A 17 24.47 4.78 -6.74
CA VAL A 17 25.57 4.25 -5.88
C VAL A 17 25.50 2.72 -5.74
N ALA A 18 24.31 2.11 -5.85
CA ALA A 18 24.13 0.65 -5.86
C ALA A 18 24.21 0.03 -7.28
N GLY A 19 24.35 0.86 -8.32
CA GLY A 19 24.37 0.44 -9.72
C GLY A 19 25.53 1.04 -10.48
N LEU A 20 26.74 0.47 -10.33
CA LEU A 20 27.77 0.58 -11.36
C LEU A 20 27.26 -0.17 -12.60
N GLY A 21 26.64 0.58 -13.50
CA GLY A 21 26.27 0.13 -14.83
C GLY A 21 27.50 -0.16 -15.69
N ALA A 22 27.31 -1.05 -16.66
CA ALA A 22 28.27 -1.39 -17.68
C ALA A 22 28.86 -0.16 -18.39
N GLY A 23 30.17 -0.18 -18.60
CA GLY A 23 30.82 0.45 -19.76
C GLY A 23 31.40 1.86 -19.61
N ALA A 24 32.45 2.01 -18.79
CA ALA A 24 33.54 2.95 -19.05
C ALA A 24 34.77 2.51 -18.24
N ALA A 25 35.89 2.24 -18.93
CA ALA A 25 37.15 1.84 -18.33
C ALA A 25 37.66 2.92 -17.35
N PHE A 26 37.73 2.58 -16.06
CA PHE A 26 38.42 3.39 -15.06
C PHE A 26 39.54 2.53 -14.46
N VAL A 27 40.78 2.91 -14.77
CA VAL A 27 41.99 2.34 -14.19
C VAL A 27 42.04 2.73 -12.72
N LEU A 28 42.01 1.73 -11.83
CA LEU A 28 42.27 1.89 -10.39
C LEU A 28 43.78 1.88 -10.15
N PRO A 29 44.36 2.83 -9.39
CA PRO A 29 45.58 2.55 -8.66
C PRO A 29 45.23 1.71 -7.43
N ALA A 30 45.96 0.60 -7.26
CA ALA A 30 45.85 -0.30 -6.13
C ALA A 30 46.21 0.43 -4.83
N ALA A 31 45.27 0.49 -3.88
CA ALA A 31 45.57 0.76 -2.47
C ALA A 31 45.45 -0.57 -1.71
N GLN A 32 46.57 -1.03 -1.17
CA GLN A 32 46.67 -2.17 -0.26
C GLN A 32 45.78 -1.92 0.97
N VAL A 33 44.84 -2.82 1.23
CA VAL A 33 44.20 -2.96 2.55
C VAL A 33 44.75 -4.24 3.16
N SER A 34 45.62 -4.08 4.14
CA SER A 34 46.04 -5.15 5.05
C SER A 34 44.90 -5.45 6.00
N ALA A 35 44.50 -6.72 6.06
CA ALA A 35 43.60 -7.25 7.08
C ALA A 35 44.42 -8.05 8.10
N GLN A 36 44.17 -7.79 9.38
CA GLN A 36 44.18 -8.70 10.54
C GLN A 36 44.66 -7.96 11.80
N ASP A 37 43.80 -7.83 12.80
CA ASP A 37 43.92 -8.69 13.98
C ASP A 37 42.66 -8.63 14.86
N GLY A 38 42.33 -9.79 15.41
CA GLY A 38 41.09 -10.03 16.14
C GLY A 38 41.14 -9.62 17.61
N ALA A 39 39.95 -9.48 18.19
CA ALA A 39 39.74 -9.70 19.61
C ALA A 39 38.28 -10.10 19.84
N THR A 40 38.12 -11.35 20.26
CA THR A 40 36.93 -11.92 20.90
C THR A 40 36.68 -11.21 22.23
N ALA A 41 35.44 -10.81 22.48
CA ALA A 41 34.98 -10.46 23.83
C ALA A 41 33.57 -11.00 24.06
N THR A 42 33.52 -12.21 24.59
CA THR A 42 32.37 -12.80 25.26
C THR A 42 32.13 -12.07 26.58
N ARG A 43 30.89 -11.61 26.82
CA ARG A 43 30.35 -11.49 28.19
C ARG A 43 28.86 -11.79 28.21
N GLN A 44 28.54 -12.77 29.03
CA GLN A 44 27.25 -13.35 29.34
C GLN A 44 26.80 -12.86 30.73
N ALA A 45 25.53 -13.10 31.05
CA ALA A 45 24.83 -12.95 32.33
C ALA A 45 24.22 -11.55 32.59
N ASP A 46 23.00 -11.40 33.12
CA ASP A 46 21.87 -12.29 33.37
C ASP A 46 20.72 -11.39 33.90
N GLY A 47 19.47 -11.86 33.78
CA GLY A 47 18.47 -11.60 34.84
C GLY A 47 17.35 -10.59 34.60
N GLN A 48 16.12 -11.15 34.63
CA GLN A 48 14.90 -10.61 35.25
C GLN A 48 13.93 -9.75 34.41
N GLY A 49 12.96 -10.47 33.82
CA GLY A 49 11.55 -10.40 34.21
C GLY A 49 10.83 -9.05 34.14
N ARG A 50 10.03 -8.84 33.09
CA ARG A 50 8.79 -8.04 33.20
C ARG A 50 7.67 -8.64 32.37
N ALA A 51 6.70 -9.19 33.08
CA ALA A 51 5.43 -9.65 32.59
C ALA A 51 4.64 -8.52 31.89
N GLY A 52 3.90 -8.92 30.86
CA GLY A 52 2.58 -8.38 30.58
C GLY A 52 2.50 -6.97 29.98
N ARG A 53 2.80 -6.83 28.69
CA ARG A 53 2.00 -5.96 27.82
C ARG A 53 1.71 -6.69 26.52
N GLN A 54 0.62 -7.43 26.53
CA GLN A 54 0.01 -7.99 25.33
C GLN A 54 -0.35 -6.81 24.43
N HIS A 55 0.56 -6.44 23.53
CA HIS A 55 0.29 -5.48 22.48
C HIS A 55 -0.82 -6.08 21.62
N ARG A 56 -2.08 -5.73 21.91
CA ARG A 56 -3.19 -5.89 20.98
C ARG A 56 -2.78 -5.15 19.71
N ARG A 57 -2.24 -5.91 18.75
CA ARG A 57 -1.93 -5.48 17.38
C ARG A 57 -3.23 -4.92 16.81
N GLY A 58 -3.47 -3.62 17.02
CA GLY A 58 -4.47 -2.89 16.27
C GLY A 58 -4.15 -3.13 14.81
N ARG A 59 -5.08 -3.77 14.08
CA ARG A 59 -4.95 -4.15 12.67
C ARG A 59 -4.48 -2.92 11.89
N ARG A 60 -3.16 -2.86 11.68
CA ARG A 60 -2.49 -1.87 10.84
C ARG A 60 -3.13 -2.01 9.47
N GLY A 61 -3.82 -0.95 9.04
CA GLY A 61 -4.58 -0.94 7.79
C GLY A 61 -3.73 -1.54 6.67
N HIS A 62 -4.24 -2.62 6.08
CA HIS A 62 -3.60 -3.41 5.02
C HIS A 62 -3.42 -2.65 3.68
N HIS A 63 -3.51 -1.32 3.69
CA HIS A 63 -3.51 -0.49 2.48
C HIS A 63 -2.12 -0.26 1.88
N GLY A 64 -1.07 -0.88 2.41
CA GLY A 64 0.32 -0.73 1.91
C GLY A 64 0.91 -1.98 1.26
N ARG A 65 0.18 -3.11 1.19
CA ARG A 65 0.74 -4.40 0.76
C ARG A 65 0.46 -4.76 -0.70
N GLY A 66 -0.49 -4.10 -1.38
CA GLY A 66 -0.99 -4.52 -2.69
C GLY A 66 0.09 -4.64 -3.78
N MET A 67 0.92 -3.62 -3.97
CA MET A 67 2.00 -3.67 -4.97
C MET A 67 3.10 -4.66 -4.61
N MET A 68 3.50 -4.72 -3.33
CA MET A 68 4.56 -5.61 -2.86
C MET A 68 4.18 -7.10 -2.91
N HIS A 69 2.90 -7.45 -3.12
CA HIS A 69 2.51 -8.84 -3.36
C HIS A 69 2.91 -9.29 -4.76
N GLY A 70 2.58 -8.51 -5.80
CA GLY A 70 2.94 -8.86 -7.18
C GLY A 70 4.44 -8.97 -7.40
N PHE A 71 5.26 -8.12 -6.77
CA PHE A 71 6.72 -8.20 -6.88
C PHE A 71 7.34 -9.45 -6.25
N ARG A 72 6.69 -10.06 -5.25
CA ARG A 72 7.20 -11.30 -4.62
C ARG A 72 6.97 -12.53 -5.50
N GLU A 73 5.98 -12.45 -6.38
CA GLU A 73 5.61 -13.49 -7.32
C GLU A 73 6.47 -13.41 -8.61
N LEU A 74 7.30 -12.36 -8.71
CA LEU A 74 8.33 -12.25 -9.74
C LEU A 74 9.62 -12.88 -9.22
N ASN A 75 10.24 -13.72 -10.06
CA ASN A 75 11.57 -14.27 -9.81
C ASN A 75 12.63 -13.17 -10.07
N LEU A 76 12.78 -12.24 -9.12
CA LEU A 76 13.76 -11.16 -9.19
C LEU A 76 15.18 -11.70 -9.02
N THR A 77 16.13 -11.14 -9.78
CA THR A 77 17.57 -11.40 -9.56
C THR A 77 18.04 -10.76 -8.26
N ASP A 78 19.20 -11.17 -7.74
CA ASP A 78 19.72 -10.61 -6.49
C ASP A 78 20.04 -9.11 -6.62
N ASN A 79 20.54 -8.69 -7.78
CA ASN A 79 20.72 -7.27 -8.09
C ASN A 79 19.39 -6.50 -8.10
N GLN A 80 18.32 -7.08 -8.67
CA GLN A 80 16.99 -6.46 -8.65
C GLN A 80 16.41 -6.39 -7.23
N LYS A 81 16.62 -7.43 -6.41
CA LYS A 81 16.20 -7.43 -5.00
C LYS A 81 16.90 -6.32 -4.21
N ALA A 82 18.22 -6.18 -4.37
CA ALA A 82 18.99 -5.11 -3.73
C ALA A 82 18.48 -3.72 -4.13
N GLN A 83 18.18 -3.50 -5.42
CA GLN A 83 17.60 -2.25 -5.90
C GLN A 83 16.20 -1.99 -5.31
N VAL A 84 15.33 -3.01 -5.26
CA VAL A 84 13.99 -2.90 -4.65
C VAL A 84 14.10 -2.56 -3.16
N GLU A 85 15.01 -3.19 -2.43
CA GLU A 85 15.24 -2.91 -1.01
C GLU A 85 15.68 -1.47 -0.78
N ALA A 86 16.68 -1.00 -1.53
CA ALA A 86 17.15 0.39 -1.47
C ALA A 86 16.02 1.41 -1.75
N ILE A 87 15.22 1.18 -2.80
CA ILE A 87 14.05 2.03 -3.13
C ILE A 87 13.04 2.04 -1.97
N MET A 88 12.75 0.86 -1.41
CA MET A 88 11.78 0.72 -0.33
C MET A 88 12.26 1.33 0.99
N GLU A 89 13.56 1.31 1.28
CA GLU A 89 14.16 1.96 2.44
C GLU A 89 14.10 3.48 2.33
N ALA A 90 14.54 4.04 1.22
CA ALA A 90 14.43 5.48 0.95
C ALA A 90 12.96 5.95 1.05
N ALA A 91 12.02 5.21 0.46
CA ALA A 91 10.60 5.52 0.55
C ALA A 91 10.03 5.36 1.97
N ARG A 92 10.59 4.49 2.81
CA ARG A 92 10.19 4.35 4.23
C ARG A 92 10.66 5.53 5.06
N GLU A 93 11.87 6.01 4.84
CA GLU A 93 12.43 7.17 5.55
C GLU A 93 11.65 8.44 5.22
N GLN A 94 11.47 8.74 3.94
CA GLN A 94 10.67 9.89 3.52
C GLN A 94 9.23 9.81 4.03
N ARG A 95 8.64 8.60 4.04
CA ARG A 95 7.31 8.40 4.65
C ARG A 95 7.30 8.69 6.15
N ARG A 96 8.38 8.40 6.89
CA ARG A 96 8.49 8.70 8.33
C ARG A 96 8.56 10.20 8.56
N GLU A 97 9.28 10.93 7.73
CA GLU A 97 9.35 12.40 7.78
C GLU A 97 8.00 13.02 7.43
N LEU A 98 7.39 12.65 6.30
CA LEU A 98 6.10 13.19 5.86
C LEU A 98 4.98 12.92 6.87
N ARG A 99 5.05 11.82 7.63
CA ARG A 99 4.07 11.52 8.69
C ARG A 99 4.14 12.45 9.89
N GLN A 100 5.28 13.11 10.11
CA GLN A 100 5.45 14.09 11.17
C GLN A 100 4.92 15.46 10.74
N ASN A 101 4.74 15.68 9.44
CA ASN A 101 4.21 16.90 8.88
C ASN A 101 2.69 16.83 8.78
N GLU A 102 1.99 17.75 9.43
CA GLU A 102 0.56 17.91 9.22
C GLU A 102 0.28 18.32 7.76
N GLY A 103 -0.83 17.83 7.19
CA GLY A 103 -1.22 18.17 5.83
C GLY A 103 -0.43 17.48 4.70
N ALA A 104 0.52 16.58 5.00
CA ALA A 104 1.42 15.98 4.01
C ALA A 104 0.80 14.95 3.04
N ARG A 105 -0.50 15.04 2.75
CA ARG A 105 -1.24 14.05 1.95
C ARG A 105 -0.76 14.01 0.51
N GLU A 106 -0.56 15.16 -0.09
CA GLU A 106 -0.13 15.27 -1.48
C GLU A 106 1.29 14.74 -1.66
N GLN A 107 2.21 15.09 -0.76
CA GLN A 107 3.58 14.57 -0.77
C GLN A 107 3.60 13.05 -0.56
N MET A 108 2.71 12.52 0.28
CA MET A 108 2.56 11.08 0.45
C MET A 108 2.04 10.37 -0.81
N HIS A 109 1.17 11.02 -1.58
CA HIS A 109 0.72 10.52 -2.88
C HIS A 109 1.84 10.56 -3.92
N ALA A 110 2.54 11.69 -4.04
CA ALA A 110 3.69 11.82 -4.95
C ALA A 110 4.79 10.81 -4.64
N LEU A 111 5.13 10.62 -3.35
CA LEU A 111 6.07 9.59 -2.90
C LEU A 111 5.63 8.20 -3.35
N HIS A 112 4.33 7.90 -3.25
CA HIS A 112 3.81 6.61 -3.67
C HIS A 112 3.97 6.39 -5.18
N GLU A 113 3.58 7.37 -6.00
CA GLU A 113 3.69 7.29 -7.46
C GLU A 113 5.14 7.16 -7.91
N GLU A 114 6.05 7.94 -7.30
CA GLU A 114 7.47 7.86 -7.60
C GLU A 114 8.07 6.51 -7.21
N THR A 115 7.77 6.01 -6.00
CA THR A 115 8.20 4.68 -5.57
C THR A 115 7.70 3.61 -6.55
N GLN A 116 6.43 3.69 -6.99
CA GLN A 116 5.88 2.75 -7.96
C GLN A 116 6.62 2.80 -9.29
N ARG A 117 6.89 4.00 -9.82
CA ARG A 117 7.62 4.19 -11.09
C ARG A 117 9.00 3.52 -11.01
N LEU A 118 9.78 3.85 -9.98
CA LEU A 118 11.13 3.31 -9.79
C LEU A 118 11.12 1.79 -9.66
N LEU A 119 10.16 1.23 -8.93
CA LEU A 119 10.02 -0.22 -8.82
C LEU A 119 9.69 -0.87 -10.18
N MET A 120 8.88 -0.24 -11.05
CA MET A 120 8.64 -0.74 -12.40
C MET A 120 9.89 -0.68 -13.28
N ASP A 121 10.76 0.32 -13.08
CA ASP A 121 11.99 0.48 -13.86
C ASP A 121 13.04 -0.60 -13.56
N VAL A 122 12.98 -1.23 -12.36
CA VAL A 122 13.83 -2.38 -12.00
C VAL A 122 13.49 -3.64 -12.81
N LEU A 123 12.25 -3.75 -13.30
CA LEU A 123 11.75 -4.95 -13.98
C LEU A 123 12.16 -5.02 -15.45
N THR A 124 12.51 -6.22 -15.91
CA THR A 124 12.70 -6.49 -17.34
C THR A 124 11.35 -6.41 -18.10
N PRO A 125 11.36 -6.23 -19.44
CA PRO A 125 10.13 -6.27 -20.23
C PRO A 125 9.31 -7.55 -20.00
N ALA A 126 9.97 -8.71 -19.95
CA ALA A 126 9.29 -9.98 -19.68
C ALA A 126 8.65 -10.04 -18.28
N GLN A 127 9.33 -9.52 -17.25
CA GLN A 127 8.76 -9.43 -15.90
C GLN A 127 7.59 -8.44 -15.81
N LYS A 128 7.62 -7.35 -16.60
CA LYS A 128 6.48 -6.41 -16.71
C LYS A 128 5.25 -7.11 -17.30
N THR A 129 5.41 -7.88 -18.37
CA THR A 129 4.33 -8.70 -18.95
C THR A 129 3.78 -9.72 -17.95
N GLN A 130 4.66 -10.43 -17.22
CA GLN A 130 4.23 -11.38 -16.20
C GLN A 130 3.44 -10.68 -15.07
N LEU A 131 3.89 -9.50 -14.65
CA LEU A 131 3.19 -8.71 -13.63
C LEU A 131 1.79 -8.28 -14.11
N GLU A 132 1.64 -7.92 -15.38
CA GLU A 132 0.33 -7.59 -15.98
C GLU A 132 -0.61 -8.80 -15.99
N GLN A 133 -0.11 -9.98 -16.35
CA GLN A 133 -0.88 -11.23 -16.30
C GLN A 133 -1.33 -11.57 -14.87
N LEU A 134 -0.42 -11.48 -13.90
CA LEU A 134 -0.77 -11.69 -12.47
C LEU A 134 -1.81 -10.67 -12.00
N ARG A 135 -1.69 -9.41 -12.42
CA ARG A 135 -2.68 -8.36 -12.12
C ARG A 135 -4.04 -8.69 -12.72
N GLU A 136 -4.11 -9.18 -13.95
CA GLU A 136 -5.35 -9.59 -14.60
C GLU A 136 -5.99 -10.78 -13.88
N GLN A 137 -5.20 -11.82 -13.60
CA GLN A 137 -5.66 -13.00 -12.86
C GLN A 137 -6.24 -12.62 -11.49
N HIS A 138 -5.53 -11.79 -10.72
CA HIS A 138 -6.02 -11.31 -9.43
C HIS A 138 -7.30 -10.48 -9.54
N GLN A 139 -7.44 -9.69 -10.61
CA GLN A 139 -8.65 -8.93 -10.86
C GLN A 139 -9.84 -9.84 -11.13
N THR A 140 -9.68 -10.84 -12.00
CA THR A 140 -10.70 -11.86 -12.28
C THR A 140 -11.09 -12.62 -11.01
N GLN A 141 -10.12 -13.12 -10.24
CA GLN A 141 -10.40 -13.78 -8.95
C GLN A 141 -11.11 -12.86 -7.96
N HIS A 142 -10.83 -11.56 -7.96
CA HIS A 142 -11.52 -10.61 -7.10
C HIS A 142 -12.96 -10.37 -7.56
N LEU A 143 -13.20 -10.30 -8.88
CA LEU A 143 -14.53 -10.24 -9.47
C LEU A 143 -15.35 -11.49 -9.12
N ASP A 144 -14.81 -12.68 -9.36
CA ASP A 144 -15.48 -13.95 -9.05
C ASP A 144 -15.87 -14.02 -7.57
N ARG A 145 -14.93 -13.72 -6.67
CA ARG A 145 -15.21 -13.67 -5.23
C ARG A 145 -16.27 -12.64 -4.86
N ARG A 146 -16.33 -11.51 -5.56
CA ARG A 146 -17.35 -10.47 -5.32
C ARG A 146 -18.72 -10.94 -5.78
N VAL A 147 -18.80 -11.50 -6.98
CA VAL A 147 -20.05 -12.02 -7.56
C VAL A 147 -20.57 -13.19 -6.75
N ASN A 148 -19.72 -14.17 -6.39
CA ASN A 148 -20.12 -15.33 -5.58
C ASN A 148 -20.66 -14.91 -4.21
N ARG A 149 -20.00 -13.96 -3.52
CA ARG A 149 -20.54 -13.43 -2.26
C ARG A 149 -21.91 -12.78 -2.42
N MET A 150 -22.15 -12.06 -3.53
CA MET A 150 -23.46 -11.48 -3.80
C MET A 150 -24.49 -12.57 -4.13
N LYS A 151 -24.10 -13.60 -4.91
CA LYS A 151 -24.95 -14.75 -5.21
C LYS A 151 -25.43 -15.42 -3.94
N GLU A 152 -24.53 -15.72 -3.01
CA GLU A 152 -24.85 -16.35 -1.74
C GLU A 152 -25.69 -15.45 -0.82
N LYS A 153 -25.33 -14.16 -0.69
CA LYS A 153 -25.97 -13.26 0.27
C LYS A 153 -27.34 -12.75 -0.17
N LEU A 154 -27.57 -12.64 -1.48
CA LEU A 154 -28.81 -12.12 -2.06
C LEU A 154 -29.60 -13.22 -2.79
N SER A 155 -29.15 -14.48 -2.70
CA SER A 155 -29.75 -15.61 -3.39
C SER A 155 -30.02 -15.32 -4.87
N LEU A 156 -29.01 -14.81 -5.59
CA LEU A 156 -29.16 -14.36 -6.97
C LEU A 156 -29.42 -15.54 -7.92
N SER A 157 -30.30 -15.33 -8.90
CA SER A 157 -30.46 -16.29 -10.01
C SER A 157 -29.26 -16.27 -10.94
N ASP A 158 -29.06 -17.34 -11.72
CA ASP A 158 -27.94 -17.41 -12.66
C ASP A 158 -28.00 -16.32 -13.74
N ALA A 159 -29.20 -15.93 -14.17
CA ALA A 159 -29.38 -14.79 -15.07
C ALA A 159 -28.94 -13.46 -14.43
N GLN A 160 -29.22 -13.25 -13.14
CA GLN A 160 -28.76 -12.06 -12.41
C GLN A 160 -27.24 -12.07 -12.22
N VAL A 161 -26.66 -13.24 -11.91
CA VAL A 161 -25.21 -13.44 -11.76
C VAL A 161 -24.48 -13.04 -13.04
N THR A 162 -24.93 -13.52 -14.20
CA THR A 162 -24.33 -13.18 -15.51
C THR A 162 -24.40 -11.68 -15.80
N ARG A 163 -25.56 -11.04 -15.56
CA ARG A 163 -25.72 -9.58 -15.76
C ARG A 163 -24.81 -8.77 -14.83
N ILE A 164 -24.75 -9.13 -13.55
CA ILE A 164 -23.91 -8.43 -12.56
C ILE A 164 -22.42 -8.61 -12.85
N ARG A 165 -22.00 -9.80 -13.29
CA ARG A 165 -20.63 -10.06 -13.73
C ARG A 165 -20.23 -9.09 -14.86
N SER A 166 -21.05 -9.00 -15.90
CA SER A 166 -20.81 -8.09 -17.03
C SER A 166 -20.74 -6.62 -16.60
N ILE A 167 -21.61 -6.17 -15.68
CA ILE A 167 -21.55 -4.82 -15.11
C ILE A 167 -20.20 -4.57 -14.41
N PHE A 168 -19.69 -5.54 -13.65
CA PHE A 168 -18.42 -5.37 -12.95
C PHE A 168 -17.20 -5.43 -13.86
N GLU A 169 -17.23 -6.25 -14.90
CA GLU A 169 -16.19 -6.31 -15.94
C GLU A 169 -16.12 -4.97 -16.70
N ALA A 170 -17.26 -4.43 -17.15
CA ALA A 170 -17.31 -3.11 -17.80
C ALA A 170 -16.80 -2.00 -16.88
N ALA A 171 -17.21 -2.00 -15.60
CA ALA A 171 -16.74 -1.03 -14.62
C ALA A 171 -15.24 -1.18 -14.29
N GLN A 172 -14.69 -2.39 -14.41
CA GLN A 172 -13.25 -2.62 -14.25
C GLN A 172 -12.47 -2.02 -15.41
N THR A 173 -12.89 -2.25 -16.66
CA THR A 173 -12.26 -1.67 -17.86
C THR A 173 -12.26 -0.14 -17.80
N GLN A 174 -13.40 0.48 -17.45
CA GLN A 174 -13.49 1.93 -17.29
C GLN A 174 -12.57 2.45 -16.18
N ARG A 175 -12.47 1.71 -15.06
CA ARG A 175 -11.54 2.07 -13.98
C ARG A 175 -10.08 2.03 -14.41
N GLN A 176 -9.69 1.05 -15.22
CA GLN A 176 -8.33 0.95 -15.74
C GLN A 176 -8.01 2.14 -16.66
N ALA A 177 -8.93 2.49 -17.57
CA ALA A 177 -8.78 3.66 -18.45
C ALA A 177 -8.62 4.97 -17.63
N LEU A 178 -9.47 5.18 -16.62
CA LEU A 178 -9.39 6.36 -15.74
C LEU A 178 -8.06 6.46 -14.98
N ARG A 179 -7.46 5.32 -14.61
CA ARG A 179 -6.16 5.30 -13.93
C ARG A 179 -5.01 5.76 -14.83
N ASN A 180 -5.13 5.55 -16.13
CA ASN A 180 -4.05 5.78 -17.09
C ASN A 180 -4.13 7.14 -17.80
N GLY A 181 -5.25 7.87 -17.71
CA GLY A 181 -5.53 9.00 -18.61
C GLY A 181 -6.04 10.32 -18.02
N SER A 182 -5.98 10.57 -16.70
CA SER A 182 -6.52 11.83 -16.13
C SER A 182 -5.74 12.36 -14.92
N ASP A 183 -5.74 13.69 -14.72
CA ASP A 183 -5.19 14.35 -13.53
C ASP A 183 -5.87 13.87 -12.23
N ALA A 184 -5.18 13.99 -11.10
CA ALA A 184 -5.60 13.34 -9.85
C ALA A 184 -6.98 13.81 -9.31
N SER A 185 -7.34 15.08 -9.53
CA SER A 185 -8.64 15.64 -9.12
C SER A 185 -9.79 15.07 -9.96
N ASP A 186 -9.67 15.19 -11.29
CA ASP A 186 -10.68 14.72 -12.25
C ASP A 186 -10.89 13.21 -12.15
N ARG A 187 -9.78 12.47 -11.92
CA ARG A 187 -9.82 11.04 -11.67
C ARG A 187 -10.68 10.68 -10.46
N ARG A 188 -10.65 11.49 -9.39
CA ARG A 188 -11.43 11.22 -8.19
C ARG A 188 -12.93 11.36 -8.47
N GLU A 189 -13.34 12.42 -9.14
CA GLU A 189 -14.73 12.66 -9.50
C GLU A 189 -15.24 11.59 -10.48
N ALA A 190 -14.48 11.31 -11.54
CA ALA A 190 -14.82 10.26 -12.50
C ALA A 190 -14.93 8.88 -11.83
N MET A 191 -14.04 8.58 -10.87
CA MET A 191 -14.10 7.35 -10.09
C MET A 191 -15.32 7.28 -9.16
N GLN A 192 -15.79 8.42 -8.65
CA GLN A 192 -17.01 8.48 -7.85
C GLN A 192 -18.24 8.28 -8.74
N ALA A 193 -18.32 8.96 -9.88
CA ALA A 193 -19.38 8.77 -10.85
C ALA A 193 -19.46 7.32 -11.34
N LEU A 194 -18.32 6.69 -11.63
CA LEU A 194 -18.26 5.27 -12.02
C LEU A 194 -18.82 4.36 -10.92
N ARG A 195 -18.51 4.63 -9.64
CA ARG A 195 -19.03 3.84 -8.51
C ARG A 195 -20.54 3.94 -8.41
N GLU A 196 -21.11 5.15 -8.51
CA GLU A 196 -22.56 5.36 -8.43
C GLU A 196 -23.28 4.72 -9.61
N ARG A 197 -22.77 4.90 -10.84
CA ARG A 197 -23.31 4.23 -12.04
C ARG A 197 -23.30 2.71 -11.91
N THR A 198 -22.19 2.14 -11.43
CA THR A 198 -22.07 0.70 -11.20
C THR A 198 -23.08 0.23 -10.14
N LYS A 199 -23.26 0.98 -9.05
CA LYS A 199 -24.23 0.67 -7.99
C LYS A 199 -25.66 0.69 -8.54
N ALA A 200 -26.02 1.71 -9.30
CA ALA A 200 -27.34 1.83 -9.91
C ALA A 200 -27.62 0.68 -10.89
N ALA A 201 -26.66 0.37 -11.78
CA ALA A 201 -26.79 -0.73 -12.73
C ALA A 201 -26.98 -2.10 -12.03
N VAL A 202 -26.25 -2.36 -10.94
CA VAL A 202 -26.48 -3.56 -10.12
C VAL A 202 -27.87 -3.56 -9.50
N SER A 203 -28.29 -2.45 -8.88
CA SER A 203 -29.59 -2.34 -8.22
C SER A 203 -30.76 -2.60 -9.16
N ALA A 204 -30.63 -2.21 -10.43
CA ALA A 204 -31.63 -2.44 -11.47
C ALA A 204 -31.78 -3.94 -11.85
N VAL A 205 -30.77 -4.77 -11.60
CA VAL A 205 -30.82 -6.22 -11.86
C VAL A 205 -31.48 -6.99 -10.71
N LEU A 206 -31.54 -6.39 -9.52
CA LEU A 206 -32.06 -7.02 -8.31
C LEU A 206 -33.58 -6.88 -8.19
N THR A 207 -34.20 -7.79 -7.45
CA THR A 207 -35.61 -7.64 -7.00
C THR A 207 -35.71 -6.62 -5.87
N ALA A 208 -36.94 -6.24 -5.49
CA ALA A 208 -37.17 -5.31 -4.39
C ALA A 208 -36.63 -5.85 -3.04
N GLU A 209 -36.82 -7.14 -2.78
CA GLU A 209 -36.36 -7.83 -1.58
C GLU A 209 -34.84 -7.88 -1.54
N GLN A 210 -34.20 -8.22 -2.67
CA GLN A 210 -32.74 -8.27 -2.79
C GLN A 210 -32.08 -6.88 -2.65
N ARG A 211 -32.74 -5.82 -3.14
CA ARG A 211 -32.27 -4.44 -2.94
C ARG A 211 -32.27 -4.07 -1.46
N THR A 212 -33.35 -4.39 -0.75
CA THR A 212 -33.47 -4.15 0.70
C THR A 212 -32.36 -4.90 1.47
N ALA A 213 -32.12 -6.16 1.13
CA ALA A 213 -31.03 -6.94 1.73
C ALA A 213 -29.64 -6.34 1.44
N LEU A 214 -29.40 -5.87 0.22
CA LEU A 214 -28.15 -5.21 -0.15
C LEU A 214 -27.93 -3.91 0.62
N GLU A 215 -28.98 -3.11 0.82
CA GLU A 215 -28.93 -1.87 1.60
C GLU A 215 -28.63 -2.12 3.08
N ALA A 216 -29.27 -3.12 3.69
CA ALA A 216 -29.00 -3.54 5.06
C ALA A 216 -27.52 -3.96 5.23
N MET A 217 -26.98 -4.72 4.28
CA MET A 217 -25.56 -5.09 4.28
C MET A 217 -24.63 -3.87 4.17
N HIS A 218 -25.03 -2.84 3.41
CA HIS A 218 -24.28 -1.59 3.32
C HIS A 218 -24.33 -0.78 4.62
N ALA A 219 -25.50 -0.71 5.26
CA ALA A 219 -25.69 -0.04 6.54
C ALA A 219 -24.84 -0.68 7.64
N GLU A 220 -24.90 -2.01 7.79
CA GLU A 220 -24.10 -2.75 8.78
C GLU A 220 -22.59 -2.49 8.62
N ARG A 221 -22.13 -2.42 7.36
CA ARG A 221 -20.73 -2.13 7.05
C ARG A 221 -20.36 -0.66 7.32
N GLY A 222 -21.30 0.26 7.08
CA GLY A 222 -21.17 1.68 7.43
C GLY A 222 -20.99 1.87 8.93
N GLU A 223 -21.89 1.30 9.72
CA GLU A 223 -21.85 1.36 11.19
C GLU A 223 -20.56 0.76 11.76
N ARG A 224 -20.10 -0.38 11.22
CA ARG A 224 -18.82 -0.98 11.62
C ARG A 224 -17.63 -0.10 11.26
N GLY A 225 -17.71 0.65 10.16
CA GLY A 225 -16.72 1.63 9.74
C GLY A 225 -16.67 2.85 10.66
N GLU A 226 -17.83 3.32 11.12
CA GLU A 226 -18.00 4.45 12.05
C GLU A 226 -17.49 4.11 13.45
N ARG A 227 -17.86 2.95 13.99
CA ARG A 227 -17.33 2.44 15.27
C ARG A 227 -15.80 2.30 15.25
N GLY A 228 -15.23 1.91 14.10
CA GLY A 228 -13.78 1.86 13.89
C GLY A 228 -13.09 3.22 13.77
N ARG A 229 -13.82 4.29 13.42
CA ARG A 229 -13.31 5.67 13.38
C ARG A 229 -13.35 6.35 14.75
N HIS A 230 -14.40 6.13 15.54
CA HIS A 230 -14.52 6.74 16.89
C HIS A 230 -13.50 6.21 17.91
N GLY A 231 -13.02 4.96 17.75
CA GLY A 231 -11.93 4.44 18.58
C GLY A 231 -10.54 5.09 18.38
N ARG A 232 -10.39 6.04 17.44
CA ARG A 232 -9.13 6.75 17.16
C ARG A 232 -9.01 8.15 17.76
N ARG A 233 -10.06 8.68 18.38
CA ARG A 233 -10.06 10.02 19.00
C ARG A 233 -10.42 9.88 20.48
N GLY A 234 -9.60 9.14 21.24
CA GLY A 234 -9.64 9.20 22.70
C GLY A 234 -9.19 10.58 23.20
N PRO A 235 -9.62 11.03 24.39
CA PRO A 235 -9.32 12.37 24.88
C PRO A 235 -7.81 12.53 24.99
N ARG A 236 -7.30 13.66 24.47
CA ARG A 236 -5.92 14.10 24.68
C ARG A 236 -5.80 14.39 26.17
N GLY A 237 -5.36 13.40 26.94
CA GLY A 237 -5.24 13.51 28.39
C GLY A 237 -4.32 14.66 28.76
N GLU A 238 -4.90 15.70 29.35
CA GLU A 238 -4.21 16.60 30.26
C GLU A 238 -3.52 15.75 31.32
N ARG A 239 -2.19 15.66 31.27
CA ARG A 239 -1.36 15.31 32.41
C ARG A 239 -0.17 16.23 32.41
N GLY A 240 -0.12 17.09 33.42
CA GLY A 240 1.07 17.90 33.68
C GLY A 240 0.86 19.24 34.39
N GLN A 241 -0.30 19.52 35.00
CA GLN A 241 -0.32 20.56 36.05
C GLN A 241 0.16 19.91 37.35
N GLY A 242 1.43 20.15 37.66
CA GLY A 242 2.04 19.76 38.92
C GLY A 242 1.31 20.42 40.08
N GLN A 243 0.77 19.59 40.98
CA GLN A 243 0.33 20.05 42.29
C GLN A 243 1.28 19.54 43.37
N ALA A 244 1.66 20.50 44.20
CA ALA A 244 1.95 20.39 45.62
C ALA A 244 3.23 19.63 46.05
N ARG A 245 4.31 20.41 46.16
CA ARG A 245 5.20 20.28 47.32
C ARG A 245 4.50 20.91 48.53
N GLN A 246 4.03 20.09 49.46
CA GLN A 246 3.82 20.46 50.87
C GLN A 246 4.12 19.25 51.76
N ALA A 247 5.13 19.38 52.60
CA ALA A 247 5.33 18.74 53.90
C ALA A 247 6.65 19.35 54.42
N ARG A 248 6.57 20.37 55.28
CA ARG A 248 6.64 20.28 56.75
C ARG A 248 7.97 19.72 57.22
#